data_AF-A0A7V5S0J8-F1
#
_entry.id   AF-A0A7V5S0J8-F1
#
_cell.length_a   1.000
_cell.length_b   1.000
_cell.length_c   1.000
_cell.angle_alpha   90.00
_cell.angle_beta   90.00
_cell.angle_gamma   90.00
#
_symmetry.space_group_name_H-M   'P 1'
#
loop_
_entity.id
_entity.type
_entity.pdbx_description
1 polymer ?
#
loop_
_entity_poly.entity_id
_entity_poly.type
_entity_poly.pdbx_seq_one_letter_code
_entity_poly.pdbx_strand_id
1 'polypeptide(L)'
;MSIATNRIALWASAFATLFVVGALYWQTLRFGFIWDDIQIVYGRVDYHSPARWLEAVRQPLDFSPNYFRPLALSSLLVQIWIWRDNPAPFHFVNVLLHLLNTILVIALALRILAGRWYGALVGALYGIHPALVESVA
;
A
#
# COMPACT_ATOMS: atom_id res chain seq x y z
N MET A 1 16.25 -12.50 31.82
CA MET A 1 16.01 -12.92 30.41
C MET A 1 16.99 -12.15 29.53
N SER A 2 17.84 -12.83 28.77
CA SER A 2 18.93 -12.21 28.00
C SER A 2 18.41 -11.18 26.98
N ILE A 3 19.18 -10.10 26.75
CA ILE A 3 18.90 -9.07 25.74
C ILE A 3 18.66 -9.70 24.35
N ALA A 4 19.35 -10.79 24.02
CA ALA A 4 19.20 -11.52 22.77
C ALA A 4 17.81 -12.16 22.61
N THR A 5 17.29 -12.81 23.66
CA THR A 5 15.98 -13.46 23.66
C THR A 5 14.85 -12.43 23.44
N ASN A 6 15.02 -11.21 23.97
CA ASN A 6 14.05 -10.13 23.82
C ASN A 6 13.98 -9.59 22.38
N ARG A 7 15.11 -9.57 21.65
CA ARG A 7 15.13 -9.13 20.24
C ARG A 7 14.48 -10.16 19.33
N ILE A 8 14.74 -11.45 19.56
CA ILE A 8 14.15 -12.54 18.78
C ILE A 8 12.62 -12.51 18.89
N ALA A 9 12.08 -12.39 20.11
CA ALA A 9 10.62 -12.33 20.32
C ALA A 9 9.98 -11.14 19.61
N LEU A 10 10.65 -9.98 19.61
CA LEU A 10 10.18 -8.79 18.90
C LEU A 10 10.10 -9.04 17.38
N TRP A 11 11.20 -9.51 16.78
CA TRP A 11 11.23 -9.79 15.34
C TRP A 11 10.24 -10.88 14.94
N ALA A 12 10.09 -11.93 15.76
CA ALA A 12 9.10 -12.98 15.53
C ALA A 12 7.67 -12.41 15.56
N SER A 13 7.35 -11.55 16.52
CA SER A 13 6.02 -10.92 16.59
C SER A 13 5.75 -9.98 15.42
N ALA A 14 6.73 -9.17 15.01
CA ALA A 14 6.60 -8.30 13.84
C ALA A 14 6.42 -9.12 12.55
N PHE A 15 7.21 -10.18 12.37
CA PHE A 15 7.06 -11.10 11.25
C PHE A 15 5.69 -11.76 11.23
N ALA A 16 5.20 -12.25 12.38
CA ALA A 16 3.86 -12.83 12.48
C ALA A 16 2.76 -11.83 12.09
N THR A 17 2.86 -10.58 12.54
CA THR A 17 1.94 -9.51 12.12
C THR A 17 1.96 -9.32 10.61
N LEU A 18 3.14 -9.19 9.99
CA LEU A 18 3.26 -9.00 8.55
C LEU A 18 2.78 -10.22 7.75
N PHE A 19 3.02 -11.43 8.26
CA PHE A 19 2.53 -12.65 7.64
C PHE A 19 1.01 -12.68 7.63
N VAL A 20 0.35 -12.36 8.75
CA VAL A 20 -1.13 -12.31 8.83
C VAL A 20 -1.69 -11.25 7.89
N VAL A 21 -1.14 -10.03 7.91
CA VAL A 21 -1.58 -8.95 7.01
C VAL A 21 -1.37 -9.34 5.55
N GLY A 22 -0.19 -9.85 5.19
CA GLY A 22 0.12 -10.28 3.83
C GLY A 22 -0.79 -11.42 3.36
N ALA A 23 -1.04 -12.42 4.22
CA ALA A 23 -1.95 -13.52 3.90
C ALA A 23 -3.39 -13.03 3.70
N LEU A 24 -3.84 -12.07 4.51
CA LEU A 24 -5.17 -11.46 4.41
C LEU A 24 -5.37 -10.61 3.17
N TYR A 25 -4.31 -10.08 2.54
CA TYR A 25 -4.42 -9.33 1.29
C TYR A 25 -3.90 -10.11 0.08
N TRP A 26 -3.40 -11.33 0.25
CA TRP A 26 -2.83 -12.11 -0.86
C TRP A 26 -3.86 -12.40 -1.97
N GLN A 27 -5.13 -12.58 -1.62
CA GLN A 27 -6.18 -12.84 -2.60
C GLN A 27 -6.44 -11.66 -3.54
N THR A 28 -6.01 -10.44 -3.21
CA THR A 28 -6.24 -9.24 -4.04
C THR A 28 -5.50 -9.30 -5.36
N LEU A 29 -4.43 -10.08 -5.44
CA LEU A 29 -3.71 -10.38 -6.68
C LEU A 29 -4.58 -11.11 -7.73
N ARG A 30 -5.75 -11.62 -7.33
CA ARG A 30 -6.71 -12.28 -8.23
C ARG A 30 -7.91 -11.39 -8.56
N PHE A 31 -7.99 -10.20 -7.97
CA PHE A 31 -9.07 -9.26 -8.24
C PHE A 31 -8.76 -8.47 -9.52
N GLY A 32 -9.82 -7.93 -10.12
CA GLY A 32 -9.72 -7.06 -11.27
C GLY A 32 -9.95 -5.60 -10.87
N PHE A 33 -9.62 -4.70 -11.78
CA PHE A 33 -9.94 -3.29 -11.64
C PHE A 33 -11.44 -3.06 -11.45
N ILE A 34 -11.79 -2.18 -10.52
CA ILE A 34 -13.18 -1.84 -10.20
C ILE A 34 -13.33 -0.33 -10.00
N TRP A 35 -14.53 0.18 -10.30
CA TRP A 35 -14.88 1.60 -10.09
C TRP A 35 -13.92 2.59 -10.78
N ASP A 36 -13.20 3.39 -10.01
CA ASP A 36 -12.32 4.45 -10.48
C ASP A 36 -11.05 3.91 -11.13
N ASP A 37 -10.62 2.69 -10.82
CA ASP A 37 -9.49 2.04 -11.50
C ASP A 37 -9.68 2.02 -13.02
N ILE A 38 -10.89 1.72 -13.48
CA ILE A 38 -11.21 1.61 -14.91
C ILE A 38 -11.04 2.98 -15.59
N GLN A 39 -11.48 4.05 -14.93
CA GLN A 39 -11.36 5.40 -15.47
C GLN A 39 -9.90 5.86 -15.50
N ILE A 40 -9.10 5.52 -14.48
CA ILE A 40 -7.67 5.83 -14.48
C ILE A 40 -6.97 5.05 -15.60
N VAL A 41 -7.13 3.73 -15.64
CA VAL A 41 -6.34 2.86 -16.54
C VAL A 41 -6.73 3.10 -18.01
N TYR A 42 -8.02 3.33 -18.30
CA TYR A 42 -8.51 3.41 -19.69
C TYR A 42 -9.01 4.79 -20.13
N GLY A 43 -9.31 5.71 -19.21
CA GLY A 43 -10.00 6.97 -19.53
C GLY A 43 -9.12 8.02 -20.22
N ARG A 44 -7.81 8.01 -19.95
CA ARG A 44 -6.88 9.06 -20.39
C ARG A 44 -5.75 8.54 -21.26
N VAL A 45 -5.70 9.03 -22.50
CA VAL A 45 -4.67 8.63 -23.48
C VAL A 45 -3.27 9.13 -23.06
N ASP A 46 -3.19 10.28 -22.42
CA ASP A 46 -1.95 10.86 -21.88
C ASP A 46 -1.29 9.97 -20.82
N TYR A 47 -2.07 9.18 -20.07
CA TYR A 47 -1.53 8.27 -19.04
C TYR A 47 -0.68 7.14 -19.62
N HIS A 48 -0.86 6.82 -20.91
CA HIS A 48 -0.12 5.75 -21.58
C HIS A 48 1.19 6.23 -22.24
N SER A 49 1.54 7.51 -22.09
CA SER A 49 2.74 8.11 -22.69
C SER A 49 3.68 8.68 -21.63
N PRO A 50 4.87 8.06 -21.40
CA PRO A 50 5.89 8.60 -20.50
C PRO A 50 6.33 10.03 -20.85
N ALA A 51 6.33 10.38 -22.15
CA ALA A 51 6.67 11.73 -22.62
C ALA A 51 5.67 12.80 -22.15
N ARG A 52 4.44 12.40 -21.83
CA ARG A 52 3.37 13.29 -21.33
C ARG A 52 3.23 13.25 -19.81
N TRP A 53 4.14 12.59 -19.09
CA TRP A 53 4.09 12.47 -17.64
C TRP A 53 3.87 13.81 -16.94
N LEU A 54 4.65 14.85 -17.31
CA LEU A 54 4.56 16.16 -16.67
C LEU A 54 3.21 16.86 -16.92
N GLU A 55 2.61 16.62 -18.09
CA GLU A 55 1.27 17.11 -18.42
C GLU A 55 0.24 16.42 -17.54
N ALA A 56 0.29 15.08 -17.44
CA ALA A 56 -0.64 14.28 -16.67
C ALA A 56 -0.62 14.62 -15.17
N VAL A 57 0.57 14.69 -14.55
CA VAL A 57 0.70 14.89 -13.09
C VAL A 57 0.40 16.31 -12.62
N ARG A 58 0.30 17.27 -13.54
CA ARG A 58 -0.08 18.65 -13.23
C ARG A 58 -1.59 18.89 -13.27
N GLN A 59 -2.37 17.91 -13.71
CA GLN A 59 -3.82 17.97 -13.75
C GLN A 59 -4.43 17.24 -12.55
N PRO A 60 -5.61 17.67 -12.06
CA PRO A 60 -6.39 16.85 -11.15
C PRO A 60 -6.89 15.57 -11.84
N LEU A 61 -7.23 14.55 -11.06
CA LEU A 61 -7.88 13.34 -11.57
C LEU A 61 -9.31 13.64 -12.05
N ASP A 62 -9.79 12.82 -12.98
CA ASP A 62 -11.05 13.07 -13.73
C ASP A 62 -12.32 13.04 -12.88
N PHE A 63 -12.22 12.39 -11.72
CA PHE A 63 -13.31 12.25 -10.78
C PHE A 63 -13.69 13.58 -10.11
N SER A 64 -12.72 14.49 -9.93
CA SER A 64 -12.94 15.73 -9.20
C SER A 64 -11.79 16.73 -9.38
N PRO A 65 -12.08 18.03 -9.59
CA PRO A 65 -11.05 19.06 -9.65
C PRO A 65 -10.26 19.20 -8.33
N ASN A 66 -10.79 18.67 -7.21
CA ASN A 66 -10.12 18.68 -5.91
C ASN A 66 -9.18 17.49 -5.70
N TYR A 67 -9.10 16.54 -6.64
CA TYR A 67 -8.26 15.36 -6.55
C TYR A 67 -6.90 15.59 -7.22
N PHE A 68 -6.07 16.44 -6.62
CA PHE A 68 -4.70 16.69 -7.06
C PHE A 68 -3.71 15.83 -6.26
N ARG A 69 -3.16 14.77 -6.88
CA ARG A 69 -2.29 13.78 -6.23
C ARG A 69 -1.08 13.40 -7.09
N PRO A 70 -0.15 14.34 -7.36
CA PRO A 70 0.92 14.15 -8.35
C PRO A 70 1.84 12.97 -8.07
N LEU A 71 2.15 12.70 -6.80
CA LEU A 71 3.02 11.58 -6.42
C LEU A 71 2.32 10.22 -6.56
N ALA A 72 1.06 10.12 -6.12
CA ALA A 72 0.28 8.89 -6.25
C ALA A 72 0.00 8.59 -7.73
N LEU A 73 -0.37 9.60 -8.51
CA LEU A 73 -0.54 9.47 -9.95
C LEU A 73 0.78 9.07 -10.63
N SER A 74 1.90 9.69 -10.28
CA SER A 74 3.21 9.30 -10.84
C SER A 74 3.53 7.82 -10.61
N SER A 75 3.29 7.33 -9.38
CA SER A 75 3.44 5.90 -9.08
C SER A 75 2.55 5.06 -10.00
N LEU A 76 1.27 5.41 -10.10
CA LEU A 76 0.28 4.70 -10.91
C LEU A 76 0.61 4.70 -12.41
N LEU A 77 1.10 5.82 -12.95
CA LEU A 77 1.52 5.93 -14.35
C LEU A 77 2.70 5.01 -14.65
N VAL A 78 3.69 4.93 -13.76
CA VAL A 78 4.81 3.98 -13.90
C VAL A 78 4.29 2.54 -13.98
N GLN A 79 3.30 2.19 -13.16
CA GLN A 79 2.66 0.87 -13.18
C GLN A 79 1.93 0.61 -14.50
N ILE A 80 1.17 1.60 -15.02
CA ILE A 80 0.52 1.52 -16.34
C ILE A 80 1.55 1.30 -17.45
N TRP A 81 2.70 1.97 -17.42
CA TRP A 81 3.70 1.81 -18.48
C TRP A 81 4.37 0.45 -18.48
N ILE A 82 4.57 -0.15 -17.30
CA ILE A 82 5.25 -1.45 -17.14
C ILE A 82 4.26 -2.61 -17.32
N TRP A 83 3.08 -2.52 -16.73
CA TRP A 83 2.14 -3.64 -16.60
C TRP A 83 0.83 -3.46 -17.38
N ARG A 84 0.64 -2.30 -18.02
CA ARG A 84 -0.52 -1.99 -18.86
C ARG A 84 -1.82 -2.13 -18.07
N ASP A 85 -2.64 -3.08 -18.47
CA ASP A 85 -3.98 -3.37 -17.98
C ASP A 85 -4.04 -4.65 -17.12
N ASN A 86 -2.89 -5.19 -16.71
CA ASN A 86 -2.85 -6.30 -15.77
C ASN A 86 -3.04 -5.79 -14.33
N PRO A 87 -4.13 -6.13 -13.61
CA PRO A 87 -4.40 -5.63 -12.26
C PRO A 87 -3.50 -6.22 -11.18
N ALA A 88 -3.01 -7.45 -11.35
CA ALA A 88 -2.32 -8.16 -10.27
C ALA A 88 -1.04 -7.44 -9.79
N PRO A 89 -0.17 -6.89 -10.66
CA PRO A 89 0.97 -6.10 -10.23
C PRO A 89 0.61 -4.81 -9.48
N PHE A 90 -0.52 -4.18 -9.78
CA PHE A 90 -0.97 -2.97 -9.09
C PHE A 90 -1.35 -3.27 -7.64
N HIS A 91 -2.19 -4.28 -7.45
CA HIS A 91 -2.55 -4.77 -6.11
C HIS A 91 -1.31 -5.25 -5.35
N PHE A 92 -0.34 -5.89 -6.02
CA PHE A 92 0.91 -6.31 -5.40
C PHE A 92 1.72 -5.13 -4.82
N VAL A 93 1.87 -4.05 -5.58
CA VAL A 93 2.55 -2.83 -5.11
C VAL A 93 1.81 -2.23 -3.91
N ASN A 94 0.48 -2.16 -3.96
CA ASN A 94 -0.33 -1.65 -2.84
C ASN A 94 -0.18 -2.50 -1.58
N VAL A 95 -0.20 -3.83 -1.69
CA VAL A 95 0.05 -4.74 -0.56
C VAL A 95 1.46 -4.54 0.00
N LEU A 96 2.49 -4.38 -0.84
CA LEU A 96 3.85 -4.13 -0.38
C LEU A 96 3.97 -2.79 0.38
N LEU A 97 3.33 -1.74 -0.13
CA LEU A 97 3.27 -0.43 0.54
C LEU A 97 2.52 -0.52 1.87
N HIS A 98 1.44 -1.30 1.94
CA HIS A 98 0.69 -1.53 3.18
C HIS A 98 1.50 -2.30 4.24
N LEU A 99 2.25 -3.32 3.82
CA LEU A 99 3.18 -4.04 4.70
C LEU A 99 4.28 -3.10 5.20
N LEU A 100 4.84 -2.26 4.33
CA LEU A 100 5.83 -1.26 4.72
C LEU A 100 5.25 -0.26 5.74
N ASN A 101 4.05 0.27 5.48
CA ASN A 101 3.35 1.16 6.42
C ASN A 101 3.08 0.46 7.76
N THR A 102 2.69 -0.81 7.72
CA THR A 102 2.51 -1.63 8.94
C THR A 102 3.82 -1.74 9.74
N ILE A 103 4.98 -1.93 9.08
CA ILE A 103 6.30 -1.88 9.73
C ILE A 103 6.55 -0.51 10.37
N LEU A 104 6.26 0.57 9.66
CA LEU A 104 6.44 1.94 10.18
C LEU A 104 5.56 2.21 11.40
N VAL A 105 4.32 1.73 11.40
CA VAL A 105 3.41 1.81 12.54
C VAL A 105 3.92 1.00 13.73
N ILE A 106 4.42 -0.22 13.52
CA ILE A 106 5.08 -1.02 14.56
C ILE A 106 6.28 -0.24 15.14
N ALA A 107 7.14 0.31 14.27
CA ALA A 107 8.32 1.07 14.68
C ALA A 107 7.94 2.33 15.47
N LEU A 108 6.89 3.03 15.07
CA LEU A 108 6.37 4.20 15.77
C LEU A 108 5.81 3.82 17.15
N ALA A 109 4.99 2.78 17.22
CA ALA A 109 4.41 2.29 18.47
C ALA A 109 5.50 1.87 19.48
N LEU A 110 6.58 1.21 19.01
CA LEU A 110 7.73 0.84 19.86
C LEU A 110 8.52 2.05 20.39
N ARG A 111 8.45 3.21 19.70
CA ARG A 111 9.09 4.45 20.15
C ARG A 111 8.25 5.23 21.16
N ILE A 112 6.93 5.14 21.07
CA ILE A 112 5.99 5.93 21.87
C ILE A 112 5.53 5.17 23.12
N LEU A 113 5.26 3.87 23.00
CA LEU A 113 4.62 3.09 24.06
C LEU A 113 5.65 2.36 24.92
N ALA A 114 5.44 2.40 26.24
CA ALA A 114 6.26 1.67 27.21
C ALA A 114 5.89 0.18 27.22
N GLY A 115 6.25 -0.55 26.17
CA GLY A 115 6.07 -2.00 26.11
C GLY A 115 6.29 -2.59 24.71
N ARG A 116 7.16 -3.59 24.64
CA ARG A 116 7.60 -4.19 23.37
C ARG A 116 6.52 -4.95 22.60
N TRP A 117 5.48 -5.44 23.28
CA TRP A 117 4.37 -6.16 22.65
C TRP A 117 3.34 -5.22 22.01
N TYR A 118 3.28 -3.95 22.46
CA TYR A 118 2.38 -2.95 21.89
C TYR A 118 2.68 -2.67 20.42
N GLY A 119 3.94 -2.76 20.00
CA GLY A 119 4.32 -2.60 18.59
C GLY A 119 3.57 -3.59 17.68
N ALA A 120 3.65 -4.88 18.00
CA ALA A 120 2.98 -5.93 17.23
C ALA A 120 1.45 -5.83 17.30
N LEU A 121 0.88 -5.49 18.48
CA LEU A 121 -0.57 -5.30 18.61
C LEU A 121 -1.06 -4.12 17.76
N VAL A 122 -0.43 -2.95 17.87
CA VAL A 122 -0.83 -1.76 17.11
C VAL A 122 -0.63 -1.97 15.61
N GLY A 123 0.47 -2.62 15.22
CA GLY A 123 0.70 -3.01 13.83
C GLY A 123 -0.36 -3.97 13.30
N ALA A 124 -0.76 -4.97 14.08
CA ALA A 124 -1.82 -5.89 13.69
C ALA A 124 -3.17 -5.17 13.56
N LEU A 125 -3.55 -4.36 14.57
CA LEU A 125 -4.79 -3.58 14.54
C LEU A 125 -4.84 -2.65 13.32
N TYR A 126 -3.74 -1.95 13.01
CA TYR A 126 -3.64 -1.11 11.83
C TYR A 126 -3.73 -1.95 10.55
N GLY A 127 -2.87 -2.96 10.41
CA GLY A 127 -2.71 -3.74 9.18
C GLY A 127 -3.98 -4.50 8.77
N ILE A 128 -4.79 -4.96 9.72
CA ILE A 128 -6.03 -5.69 9.44
C ILE A 128 -7.27 -4.78 9.43
N HIS A 129 -7.12 -3.47 9.66
CA HIS A 129 -8.25 -2.57 9.82
C HIS A 129 -9.06 -2.45 8.52
N PRO A 130 -10.38 -2.71 8.52
CA PRO A 130 -11.18 -2.73 7.29
C PRO A 130 -11.26 -1.38 6.59
N ALA A 131 -11.12 -0.27 7.33
CA ALA A 131 -11.10 1.07 6.74
C ALA A 131 -9.90 1.35 5.81
N LEU A 132 -8.90 0.45 5.77
CA LEU A 132 -7.74 0.58 4.87
C LEU A 132 -7.91 -0.19 3.56
N VAL A 133 -8.95 -1.02 3.42
CA VAL A 133 -9.11 -1.94 2.27
C VAL A 133 -9.06 -1.20 0.94
N GLU A 134 -9.80 -0.10 0.78
CA GLU A 134 -9.85 0.69 -0.46
C GLU A 134 -8.48 1.22 -0.90
N SER A 135 -7.56 1.47 0.04
CA SER A 135 -6.20 1.93 -0.30
C SER A 135 -5.24 0.79 -0.65
N VAL A 136 -5.62 -0.46 -0.38
CA VAL A 136 -4.76 -1.65 -0.55
C VAL A 136 -5.23 -2.53 -1.70
N ALA A 137 -6.54 -2.64 -1.90
CA ALA A 137 -7.18 -3.71 -2.66
C ALA A 137 -8.39 -3.24 -3.46
#